data_AF-A0A951RBT5-F1
#
_entry.id   AF-A0A951RBT5-F1
#
_cell.length_a   1.000
_cell.length_b   1.000
_cell.length_c   1.000
_cell.angle_alpha   90.00
_cell.angle_beta   90.00
_cell.angle_gamma   90.00
#
_symmetry.space_group_name_H-M   'P 1'
#
loop_
_entity.id
_entity.type
_entity.pdbx_description
1 polymer ?
#
loop_
_entity_poly.entity_id
_entity_poly.type
_entity_poly.pdbx_seq_one_letter_code
_entity_poly.pdbx_strand_id
1 'polypeptide(L)'
;MSKQIDMPTVSYLLGILSIVLSFSVPFASLICAIIGLNKSTQLNLKESKKLNLIGLILSIAFGIVSIIGILMQMGDLNFPI
;
A
#
# COMPACT_ATOMS: atom_id res chain seq x y z
N MET A 1 1.59 28.30 16.12
CA MET A 1 2.91 27.77 15.71
C MET A 1 2.66 26.63 14.72
N SER A 2 2.72 26.90 13.41
CA SER A 2 2.51 25.84 12.41
C SER A 2 3.76 24.96 12.40
N LYS A 3 3.60 23.71 12.87
CA LYS A 3 4.66 22.70 12.82
C LYS A 3 4.90 22.43 11.34
N GLN A 4 5.99 22.94 10.77
CA GLN A 4 6.34 22.63 9.38
C GLN A 4 6.53 21.11 9.27
N ILE A 5 5.70 20.49 8.44
CA ILE A 5 5.73 19.05 8.27
C ILE A 5 6.94 18.71 7.42
N ASP A 6 7.89 17.99 8.02
CA ASP A 6 9.12 17.61 7.34
C ASP A 6 8.85 16.44 6.36
N MET A 7 9.31 16.60 5.12
CA MET A 7 9.05 15.65 4.01
C MET A 7 9.56 14.22 4.25
N PRO A 8 10.69 13.99 4.95
CA PRO A 8 11.09 12.67 5.41
C PRO A 8 10.08 12.02 6.35
N THR A 9 9.52 12.80 7.29
CA THR A 9 8.50 12.32 8.23
C THR A 9 7.24 11.88 7.48
N VAL A 10 6.82 12.66 6.47
CA VAL A 10 5.69 12.30 5.60
C VAL A 10 5.97 11.01 4.85
N SER A 11 7.13 10.88 4.21
CA SER A 11 7.47 9.68 3.43
C SER A 11 7.54 8.42 4.30
N TYR A 12 7.97 8.56 5.55
CA TYR A 12 7.98 7.48 6.53
C TYR A 12 6.56 7.09 6.97
N LEU A 13 5.71 8.08 7.28
CA LEU A 13 4.31 7.87 7.61
C LEU A 13 3.54 7.21 6.47
N LEU A 14 3.74 7.64 5.21
CA LEU A 14 3.14 6.97 4.05
C LEU A 14 3.57 5.50 3.93
N GLY A 15 4.82 5.19 4.26
CA GLY A 15 5.31 3.82 4.30
C GLY A 15 4.55 2.97 5.31
N ILE A 16 4.46 3.43 6.56
CA ILE A 16 3.70 2.73 7.61
C ILE A 16 2.22 2.62 7.26
N LEU A 17 1.60 3.72 6.82
CA LEU A 17 0.20 3.73 6.42
C LEU A 17 -0.07 2.73 5.30
N SER A 18 0.80 2.64 4.29
CA SER A 18 0.62 1.66 3.21
C SER A 18 0.66 0.22 3.75
N ILE A 19 1.58 -0.11 4.67
CA ILE A 19 1.62 -1.44 5.28
C ILE A 19 0.29 -1.74 5.99
N VAL A 20 -0.22 -0.82 6.80
CA VAL A 20 -1.48 -1.00 7.54
C VAL A 20 -2.68 -1.10 6.60
N LEU A 21 -2.76 -0.23 5.59
CA LEU A 21 -3.86 -0.20 4.63
C LEU A 21 -3.88 -1.42 3.71
N SER A 22 -2.76 -2.12 3.54
CA SER A 22 -2.67 -3.29 2.65
C SER A 22 -3.64 -4.40 3.04
N PHE A 23 -4.02 -4.50 4.31
CA PHE A 23 -4.93 -5.52 4.82
C PHE A 23 -6.41 -5.18 4.61
N SER A 24 -6.77 -3.91 4.49
CA SER A 24 -8.17 -3.47 4.44
C SER A 24 -8.56 -2.88 3.10
N VAL A 25 -7.68 -2.10 2.49
CA VAL A 25 -7.93 -1.37 1.24
C VAL A 25 -6.68 -1.46 0.36
N PRO A 26 -6.43 -2.61 -0.29
CA PRO A 26 -5.19 -2.88 -1.01
C PRO A 26 -4.85 -1.80 -2.04
N PHE A 27 -5.85 -1.28 -2.76
CA PHE A 27 -5.66 -0.21 -3.76
C PHE A 27 -5.25 1.14 -3.15
N ALA A 28 -5.85 1.55 -2.02
CA ALA A 28 -5.46 2.79 -1.35
C ALA A 28 -4.05 2.68 -0.77
N SER A 29 -3.70 1.50 -0.22
CA SER A 29 -2.32 1.19 0.17
C SER A 29 -1.34 1.35 -0.99
N LEU A 30 -1.69 0.84 -2.18
CA LEU A 30 -0.84 0.90 -3.36
C LEU A 30 -0.50 2.34 -3.74
N ILE A 31 -1.49 3.23 -3.72
CA ILE A 31 -1.32 4.66 -4.00
C ILE A 31 -0.38 5.29 -2.96
N CYS A 32 -0.60 5.03 -1.66
CA CYS A 32 0.26 5.53 -0.60
C CYS A 32 1.71 5.04 -0.74
N ALA A 33 1.90 3.75 -1.04
CA ALA A 33 3.22 3.16 -1.24
C ALA A 33 3.95 3.81 -2.43
N ILE A 34 3.27 4.03 -3.56
CA ILE A 34 3.87 4.68 -4.74
C ILE A 34 4.28 6.13 -4.42
N ILE A 35 3.39 6.92 -3.79
CA ILE A 35 3.68 8.32 -3.47
C ILE A 35 4.86 8.39 -2.50
N GLY A 36 4.85 7.58 -1.44
CA GLY A 36 5.93 7.54 -0.45
C GLY A 36 7.24 7.01 -1.02
N LEU A 37 7.21 6.06 -1.96
CA LEU A 37 8.39 5.55 -2.65
C LEU A 37 9.01 6.60 -3.57
N ASN A 38 8.18 7.32 -4.34
CA ASN A 38 8.66 8.41 -5.19
C ASN A 38 9.32 9.51 -4.34
N LYS A 39 8.67 9.91 -3.25
CA LYS A 39 9.19 10.96 -2.37
C LYS A 39 10.46 10.56 -1.63
N SER A 40 10.53 9.34 -1.11
CA SER A 40 11.74 8.80 -0.49
C SER A 40 12.87 8.59 -1.50
N THR A 41 12.56 8.40 -2.78
CA THR A 41 13.53 8.36 -3.88
C THR A 41 14.15 9.70 -4.18
N GLN A 42 13.34 10.75 -4.28
CA GLN A 42 13.83 12.11 -4.46
C GLN A 42 14.73 12.57 -3.32
N LEU A 43 14.44 12.13 -2.09
CA LEU A 43 15.16 12.54 -0.88
C LEU A 43 16.27 11.56 -0.41
N ASN A 44 16.52 10.49 -1.16
CA ASN A 44 17.50 9.45 -0.81
C ASN A 44 17.34 8.83 0.59
N LEU A 45 16.09 8.73 1.07
CA LEU A 45 15.75 8.19 2.39
C LEU A 45 15.69 6.66 2.35
N LYS A 46 16.82 6.00 2.63
CA LYS A 46 16.95 4.53 2.49
C LYS A 46 15.92 3.73 3.31
N GLU A 47 15.66 4.14 4.55
CA GLU A 47 14.71 3.44 5.43
C GLU A 47 13.25 3.61 4.96
N SER A 48 12.88 4.84 4.60
CA SER A 48 11.55 5.13 4.05
C SER A 48 11.32 4.41 2.72
N LYS A 49 12.34 4.31 1.84
CA LYS A 49 12.26 3.50 0.61
C LYS A 49 11.92 2.04 0.93
N LYS A 50 12.61 1.44 1.90
CA LYS A 50 12.39 0.04 2.29
C LYS A 50 10.96 -0.17 2.81
N LEU A 51 10.46 0.72 3.65
CA LEU A 51 9.09 0.65 4.17
C LEU A 51 8.04 0.78 3.07
N ASN A 52 8.18 1.77 2.19
CA ASN A 52 7.23 1.96 1.08
C ASN A 52 7.29 0.79 0.09
N LEU A 53 8.46 0.19 -0.14
CA LEU A 53 8.60 -1.01 -0.97
C LEU A 53 7.90 -2.23 -0.33
N ILE A 54 8.03 -2.41 0.98
CA ILE A 54 7.31 -3.47 1.71
C ILE A 54 5.79 -3.25 1.58
N GLY A 55 5.32 -2.03 1.77
CA GLY A 55 3.91 -1.68 1.60
C GLY A 55 3.40 -1.96 0.18
N LEU A 56 4.20 -1.64 -0.84
CA LEU A 56 3.89 -1.96 -2.24
C LEU A 56 3.74 -3.48 -2.45
N ILE A 57 4.71 -4.27 -1.97
CA ILE A 57 4.71 -5.74 -2.12
C ILE A 57 3.48 -6.35 -1.42
N LEU A 58 3.20 -5.93 -0.18
CA LEU A 58 2.03 -6.40 0.57
C LEU A 58 0.73 -6.03 -0.14
N SER A 59 0.61 -4.78 -0.60
CA SER A 59 -0.56 -4.31 -1.34
C SER A 59 -0.83 -5.16 -2.59
N ILE A 60 0.20 -5.48 -3.37
CA ILE A 60 0.06 -6.33 -4.56
C ILE A 60 -0.37 -7.75 -4.16
N ALA A 61 0.25 -8.34 -3.13
CA ALA A 61 -0.09 -9.68 -2.66
C ALA A 61 -1.55 -9.76 -2.18
N PHE A 62 -1.97 -8.83 -1.32
CA PHE A 62 -3.36 -8.76 -0.83
C PHE A 62 -4.35 -8.42 -1.94
N GLY A 63 -3.96 -7.58 -2.91
CA GLY A 63 -4.76 -7.28 -4.09
C GLY A 63 -5.05 -8.53 -4.93
N ILE A 64 -4.03 -9.34 -5.20
CA ILE A 64 -4.18 -10.61 -5.93
C ILE A 64 -5.10 -11.57 -5.17
N VAL A 65 -4.87 -11.76 -3.86
CA VAL A 65 -5.72 -12.62 -3.02
C VAL A 65 -7.17 -12.15 -3.03
N SER A 66 -7.40 -10.83 -2.94
CA SER A 66 -8.74 -10.26 -2.97
C SER A 66 -9.43 -10.51 -4.31
N ILE A 67 -8.73 -10.33 -5.43
CA ILE A 67 -9.27 -10.59 -6.77
C ILE A 67 -9.63 -12.06 -6.93
N ILE A 68 -8.74 -12.98 -6.54
CA ILE A 68 -9.00 -14.43 -6.60
C ILE A 68 -10.23 -14.79 -5.75
N GLY A 69 -10.31 -14.29 -4.51
CA GLY A 69 -11.46 -14.53 -3.64
C GLY A 69 -12.79 -14.07 -4.25
N ILE A 70 -12.80 -12.88 -4.88
CA ILE A 70 -13.97 -12.36 -5.59
C ILE A 70 -14.34 -13.26 -6.78
N LEU A 71 -13.36 -13.67 -7.58
CA LEU A 71 -13.59 -14.55 -8.74
C LEU A 71 -14.13 -15.91 -8.33
N MET A 72 -13.62 -16.50 -7.25
CA MET A 72 -14.14 -17.78 -6.71
C MET A 72 -15.59 -17.63 -6.25
N GLN A 73 -15.90 -16.56 -5.51
CA GLN A 73 -17.27 -16.30 -5.05
C GLN A 73 -18.26 -16.08 -6.21
N MET A 74 -17.82 -15.41 -7.28
CA MET A 74 -18.61 -15.25 -8.50
C MET A 74 -18.77 -16.58 -9.27
N GLY A 75 -17.79 -17.47 -9.20
CA GLY A 75 -17.87 -18.82 -9.75
C GLY A 75 -18.90 -19.68 -9.04
N ASP A 76 -18.90 -19.66 -7.70
CA ASP A 76 -19.86 -20.39 -6.86
C ASP A 76 -21.31 -19.87 -7.04
N LEU A 77 -21.49 -18.57 -7.29
CA LEU A 77 -22.81 -17.99 -7.58
C LEU A 77 -23.38 -18.37 -8.96
N ASN A 78 -22.56 -18.81 -9.91
CA ASN A 78 -22.98 -19.14 -11.27
C ASN A 78 -23.33 -20.62 -11.51
N PHE A 79 -23.14 -21.48 -10.52
CA PHE A 79 -23.63 -22.86 -10.54
C PHE A 79 -24.45 -23.17 -9.29
N PRO A 80 -25.72 -22.72 -9.23
CA PRO A 80 -26.66 -23.32 -8.30
C PRO A 80 -26.96 -24.73 -8.79
N ILE A 81 -26.44 -25.73 -8.10
CA ILE A 81 -26.99 -27.09 -8.15
C ILE A 81 -28.37 -27.05 -7.50
#